data_AF-X1TQI6-F1
#
_entry.id   AF-X1TQI6-F1
#
_cell.length_a   1.000
_cell.length_b   1.000
_cell.length_c   1.000
_cell.angle_alpha   90.00
_cell.angle_beta   90.00
_cell.angle_gamma   90.00
#
_symmetry.space_group_name_H-M   'P 1'
#
loop_
_entity.id
_entity.type
_entity.pdbx_description
1 polymer ?
#
loop_
_entity_poly.entity_id
_entity_poly.type
_entity_poly.pdbx_seq_one_letter_code
_entity_poly.pdbx_strand_id
1 'polypeptide(L)'
;MSFYKLNRFHWHLTDDQGWRIEIKQYPELTETGAYRKQKDGSIYGDYYSQEEIKQVIAYAEKLHIEMIPEIEMPGHARAVIAAYPELSCRQEKLAVWNKWGISDNVFCAGRESTFNFLENVLSEVIDLSPGKYIHIGGDECPKKRWKQCPECQKRIKQEDLKDELELQSYFIKRISSYLVNKGKKVIGWDEIIEGGLA
;
A
#
# COMPACT_ATOMS: atom_id res chain seq x y z
N MET A 1 14.20 -17.50 -11.75
CA MET A 1 13.97 -16.30 -12.60
C MET A 1 15.08 -16.11 -13.63
N SER A 2 16.33 -15.87 -13.20
CA SER A 2 17.47 -15.62 -14.10
C SER A 2 17.75 -16.73 -15.12
N PHE A 3 17.62 -18.00 -14.73
CA PHE A 3 17.76 -19.14 -15.64
C PHE A 3 16.85 -19.02 -16.89
N TYR A 4 15.66 -18.44 -16.72
CA TYR A 4 14.68 -18.20 -17.78
C TYR A 4 14.77 -16.78 -18.39
N LYS A 5 15.83 -16.02 -18.09
CA LYS A 5 16.08 -14.65 -18.58
C LYS A 5 15.04 -13.61 -18.13
N LEU A 6 14.28 -13.89 -17.06
CA LEU A 6 13.46 -12.87 -16.41
C LEU A 6 14.36 -11.88 -15.67
N ASN A 7 14.06 -10.59 -15.77
CA ASN A 7 14.89 -9.50 -15.24
C ASN A 7 14.14 -8.52 -14.32
N ARG A 8 12.90 -8.85 -13.93
CA ARG A 8 12.08 -8.08 -12.99
C ARG A 8 11.49 -8.99 -11.95
N PHE A 9 11.70 -8.64 -10.69
CA PHE A 9 11.07 -9.28 -9.54
C PHE A 9 10.12 -8.28 -8.91
N HIS A 10 8.84 -8.39 -9.29
CA HIS A 10 7.76 -7.67 -8.65
C HIS A 10 7.47 -8.31 -7.31
N TRP A 11 7.56 -7.53 -6.23
CA TRP A 11 7.41 -8.03 -4.88
C TRP A 11 6.22 -7.38 -4.18
N HIS A 12 5.10 -8.11 -4.20
CA HIS A 12 3.89 -7.80 -3.46
C HIS A 12 4.13 -7.99 -1.95
N LEU A 13 4.42 -6.90 -1.24
CA LEU A 13 4.88 -6.93 0.15
C LEU A 13 3.76 -6.69 1.17
N THR A 14 2.59 -6.24 0.73
CA THR A 14 1.55 -5.73 1.62
C THR A 14 0.17 -6.09 1.10
N ASP A 15 -0.68 -6.67 1.94
CA ASP A 15 -2.08 -6.96 1.62
C ASP A 15 -2.89 -6.97 2.93
N ASP A 16 -4.19 -7.19 2.84
CA ASP A 16 -5.13 -7.29 3.93
C ASP A 16 -4.74 -8.34 5.00
N GLN A 17 -4.09 -9.43 4.58
CA GLN A 17 -3.71 -10.56 5.45
C GLN A 17 -2.27 -10.46 5.97
N GLY A 18 -1.54 -9.41 5.62
CA GLY A 18 -0.41 -8.95 6.40
C GLY A 18 0.57 -8.04 5.67
N TRP A 19 1.37 -7.37 6.49
CA TRP A 19 2.42 -6.43 6.09
C TRP A 19 3.80 -7.07 6.26
N ARG A 20 4.67 -7.02 5.24
CA ARG A 20 5.91 -7.83 5.21
C ARG A 20 7.21 -7.04 5.16
N ILE A 21 7.18 -5.72 5.28
CA ILE A 21 8.39 -4.88 5.18
C ILE A 21 8.57 -4.02 6.42
N GLU A 22 9.74 -4.03 7.05
CA GLU A 22 10.02 -3.12 8.16
C GLU A 22 10.03 -1.65 7.71
N ILE A 23 9.20 -0.83 8.37
CA ILE A 23 9.21 0.64 8.26
C ILE A 23 9.54 1.17 9.65
N LYS A 24 10.73 1.75 9.82
CA LYS A 24 11.27 2.10 11.14
C LYS A 24 10.44 3.17 11.83
N GLN A 25 9.87 4.09 11.06
CA GLN A 25 8.99 5.13 11.59
C GLN A 25 7.64 4.57 12.09
N TYR A 26 7.22 3.39 11.60
CA TYR A 26 5.93 2.77 11.90
C TYR A 26 6.08 1.29 12.31
N PRO A 27 6.66 1.02 13.49
CA PRO A 27 6.99 -0.34 13.93
C PRO A 27 5.76 -1.24 14.08
N GLU A 28 4.58 -0.69 14.40
CA GLU A 28 3.35 -1.49 14.54
C GLU A 28 2.91 -2.16 13.23
N LEU A 29 3.38 -1.70 12.06
CA LEU A 29 3.15 -2.40 10.78
C LEU A 29 3.70 -3.82 10.80
N THR A 30 4.83 -4.04 11.48
CA THR A 30 5.44 -5.36 11.61
C THR A 30 5.16 -6.02 12.96
N GLU A 31 5.00 -5.26 14.05
CA GLU A 31 4.65 -5.85 15.36
C GLU A 31 3.21 -6.39 15.37
N THR A 32 2.29 -5.71 14.69
CA THR A 32 0.88 -6.11 14.57
C THR A 32 0.53 -6.53 13.14
N GLY A 33 0.79 -5.68 12.15
CA GLY A 33 0.34 -5.89 10.77
C GLY A 33 0.91 -7.15 10.10
N ALA A 34 2.06 -7.66 10.54
CA ALA A 34 2.64 -8.89 10.00
C ALA A 34 1.93 -10.17 10.48
N TYR A 35 1.20 -10.13 11.59
CA TYR A 35 0.70 -11.34 12.26
C TYR A 35 -0.83 -11.38 12.26
N ARG A 36 -1.38 -12.50 11.78
CA ARG A 36 -2.83 -12.77 11.83
C ARG A 36 -3.14 -14.00 12.65
N LYS A 37 -4.28 -13.97 13.33
CA LYS A 37 -4.84 -15.14 14.01
C LYS A 37 -5.71 -15.94 13.04
N GLN A 38 -5.37 -17.20 12.85
CA GLN A 38 -6.08 -18.15 12.00
C GLN A 38 -7.34 -18.67 12.70
N LYS A 39 -8.23 -19.34 11.96
CA LYS A 39 -9.50 -19.87 12.49
C LYS A 39 -9.31 -20.95 13.56
N ASP A 40 -8.23 -21.71 13.48
CA ASP A 40 -7.84 -22.73 14.46
C ASP A 40 -7.18 -22.12 15.72
N GLY A 41 -7.03 -20.80 15.76
CA GLY A 41 -6.42 -20.07 16.87
C GLY A 41 -4.90 -19.89 16.77
N SER A 42 -4.23 -20.52 15.80
CA SER A 42 -2.80 -20.34 15.55
C SER A 42 -2.49 -18.92 15.05
N ILE A 43 -1.26 -18.45 15.29
CA ILE A 43 -0.77 -17.18 14.75
C ILE A 43 0.11 -17.48 13.55
N TYR A 44 -0.15 -16.81 12.44
CA TYR A 44 0.65 -16.88 11.22
C TYR A 44 1.17 -15.50 10.87
N GLY A 45 2.47 -15.39 10.62
CA GLY A 45 3.06 -14.14 10.18
C GLY A 45 4.58 -14.18 10.22
N ASP A 46 5.16 -13.31 9.43
CA ASP A 46 6.57 -12.94 9.44
C ASP A 46 6.74 -11.66 8.62
N TYR A 47 7.92 -11.04 8.67
CA TYR A 47 8.26 -9.88 7.85
C TYR A 47 9.76 -9.86 7.54
N TYR A 48 10.14 -9.07 6.55
CA TYR A 48 11.54 -8.80 6.22
C TYR A 48 11.97 -7.50 6.87
N SER A 49 13.05 -7.56 7.64
CA SER A 49 13.78 -6.37 8.06
C SER A 49 14.33 -5.60 6.86
N GLN A 50 14.64 -4.33 7.05
CA GLN A 50 15.26 -3.52 5.99
C GLN A 50 16.59 -4.12 5.52
N GLU A 51 17.35 -4.75 6.43
CA GLU A 51 18.62 -5.39 6.09
C GLU A 51 18.43 -6.66 5.25
N GLU A 52 17.41 -7.47 5.53
CA GLU A 52 17.07 -8.63 4.69
C GLU A 52 16.61 -8.20 3.30
N ILE A 53 15.81 -7.13 3.19
CA ILE A 53 15.40 -6.58 1.90
C ILE A 53 16.62 -6.11 1.11
N LYS A 54 17.57 -5.40 1.73
CA LYS A 54 18.83 -5.00 1.08
C LYS A 54 19.63 -6.21 0.60
N GLN A 55 19.65 -7.31 1.36
CA GLN A 55 20.31 -8.56 0.93
C GLN A 55 19.62 -9.18 -0.29
N VAL A 56 18.29 -9.20 -0.32
CA VAL A 56 17.52 -9.68 -1.49
C VAL A 56 17.79 -8.82 -2.72
N ILE A 57 17.80 -7.49 -2.58
CA ILE A 57 18.13 -6.56 -3.66
C ILE A 57 19.55 -6.82 -4.18
N ALA A 58 20.55 -6.86 -3.30
CA ALA A 58 21.94 -7.10 -3.67
C ALA A 58 22.13 -8.48 -4.36
N TYR A 59 21.35 -9.48 -3.97
CA TYR A 59 21.35 -10.78 -4.64
C TYR A 59 20.69 -10.73 -6.01
N ALA A 60 19.55 -10.05 -6.15
CA ALA A 60 18.86 -9.86 -7.41
C ALA A 60 19.72 -9.10 -8.43
N GLU A 61 20.45 -8.07 -7.98
CA GLU A 61 21.36 -7.29 -8.83
C GLU A 61 22.49 -8.12 -9.43
N LYS A 62 23.09 -9.06 -8.66
CA LYS A 62 24.09 -10.02 -9.15
C LYS A 62 23.56 -10.91 -10.29
N LEU A 63 22.24 -11.03 -10.38
CA LEU A 63 21.54 -11.80 -11.41
C LEU A 63 20.95 -10.91 -12.51
N HIS A 64 21.26 -9.61 -12.52
CA HIS A 64 20.68 -8.61 -13.43
C HIS A 64 19.15 -8.51 -13.33
N ILE A 65 18.59 -8.73 -12.14
CA ILE A 65 17.17 -8.62 -11.84
C ILE A 65 16.93 -7.32 -11.06
N GLU A 66 16.07 -6.44 -11.57
CA GLU A 66 15.58 -5.27 -10.82
C GLU A 66 14.39 -5.70 -9.95
N MET A 67 14.47 -5.44 -8.64
CA MET A 67 13.35 -5.62 -7.71
C MET A 67 12.43 -4.39 -7.76
N ILE A 68 11.13 -4.63 -7.88
CA ILE A 68 10.09 -3.60 -7.88
C ILE A 68 9.20 -3.86 -6.65
N PRO A 69 9.29 -3.05 -5.59
CA PRO A 69 8.45 -3.22 -4.42
C PRO A 69 7.04 -2.69 -4.70
N GLU A 70 6.06 -3.35 -4.11
CA GLU A 70 4.67 -2.93 -4.12
C GLU A 70 4.19 -2.63 -2.70
N ILE A 71 3.61 -1.44 -2.53
CA ILE A 71 2.88 -1.04 -1.33
C ILE A 71 1.46 -0.73 -1.76
N GLU A 72 0.54 -1.61 -1.37
CA GLU A 72 -0.87 -1.54 -1.74
C GLU A 72 -1.58 -0.30 -1.19
N MET A 73 -2.32 0.37 -2.06
CA MET A 73 -3.19 1.49 -1.72
C MET A 73 -4.15 1.85 -2.86
N PRO A 74 -5.31 2.47 -2.59
CA PRO A 74 -5.93 2.66 -1.28
C PRO A 74 -6.63 1.39 -0.75
N GLY A 75 -6.83 0.39 -1.62
CA GLY A 75 -7.32 -0.95 -1.30
C GLY A 75 -6.32 -1.77 -0.48
N HIS A 76 -6.64 -3.05 -0.23
CA HIS A 76 -5.73 -4.03 0.38
C HIS A 76 -5.00 -3.57 1.66
N ALA A 77 -5.65 -2.69 2.43
CA ALA A 77 -5.04 -1.94 3.53
C ALA A 77 -5.31 -2.54 4.91
N ARG A 78 -5.96 -3.71 5.01
CA ARG A 78 -6.48 -4.21 6.30
C ARG A 78 -5.39 -4.51 7.32
N ALA A 79 -4.20 -4.93 6.90
CA ALA A 79 -3.06 -5.12 7.80
C ALA A 79 -2.60 -3.79 8.41
N VAL A 80 -2.55 -2.73 7.60
CA VAL A 80 -2.21 -1.38 8.06
C VAL A 80 -3.27 -0.85 9.02
N ILE A 81 -4.55 -1.00 8.68
CA ILE A 81 -5.67 -0.55 9.52
C ILE A 81 -5.72 -1.30 10.86
N ALA A 82 -5.23 -2.54 10.90
CA ALA A 82 -5.13 -3.28 12.16
C ALA A 82 -4.07 -2.69 13.10
N ALA A 83 -2.96 -2.20 12.54
CA ALA A 83 -1.90 -1.51 13.28
C ALA A 83 -2.29 -0.07 13.65
N TYR A 84 -2.85 0.68 12.69
CA TYR A 84 -3.23 2.09 12.81
C TYR A 84 -4.68 2.32 12.35
N PRO A 85 -5.66 2.05 13.22
CA PRO A 85 -7.08 2.21 12.90
C PRO A 85 -7.47 3.57 12.33
N GLU A 86 -6.83 4.64 12.81
CA GLU A 86 -7.07 6.04 12.44
C GLU A 86 -6.90 6.33 10.94
N LEU A 87 -6.16 5.48 10.22
CA LEU A 87 -5.96 5.56 8.78
C LEU A 87 -7.17 5.08 7.98
N SER A 88 -8.18 4.47 8.63
CA SER A 88 -9.43 4.03 8.00
C SER A 88 -10.58 5.01 8.21
N CYS A 89 -11.59 4.98 7.34
CA CYS A 89 -12.76 5.88 7.45
C CYS A 89 -13.46 5.81 8.81
N ARG A 90 -13.61 4.59 9.35
CA ARG A 90 -14.34 4.31 10.60
C ARG A 90 -13.48 4.41 11.85
N GLN A 91 -12.15 4.36 11.72
CA GLN A 91 -11.22 4.39 12.86
C GLN A 91 -11.47 3.27 13.89
N GLU A 92 -11.97 2.13 13.41
CA GLU A 92 -12.28 0.98 14.27
C GLU A 92 -11.07 0.08 14.41
N LYS A 93 -10.83 -0.41 15.63
CA LYS A 93 -9.79 -1.42 15.84
C LYS A 93 -10.22 -2.74 15.23
N LEU A 94 -9.41 -3.23 14.31
CA LEU A 94 -9.71 -4.39 13.48
C LEU A 94 -8.53 -5.36 13.58
N ALA A 95 -8.78 -6.65 13.47
CA ALA A 95 -7.69 -7.61 13.30
C ALA A 95 -7.20 -7.64 11.85
N VAL A 96 -5.92 -8.00 11.66
CA VAL A 96 -5.37 -8.40 10.36
C VAL A 96 -6.27 -9.51 9.78
N TRP A 97 -6.58 -9.42 8.49
CA TRP A 97 -7.61 -10.29 7.92
C TRP A 97 -7.11 -11.74 7.83
N ASN A 98 -7.99 -12.69 8.12
CA ASN A 98 -7.72 -14.13 8.03
C ASN A 98 -8.62 -14.84 7.01
N LYS A 99 -9.15 -14.06 6.06
CA LYS A 99 -9.97 -14.53 4.95
C LYS A 99 -9.39 -13.98 3.64
N TRP A 100 -9.81 -14.62 2.55
CA TRP A 100 -9.50 -14.20 1.18
C TRP A 100 -10.65 -13.35 0.61
N GLY A 101 -10.37 -12.64 -0.48
CA GLY A 101 -11.33 -11.79 -1.20
C GLY A 101 -11.02 -10.31 -1.00
N ILE A 102 -12.02 -9.47 -1.24
CA ILE A 102 -11.88 -8.00 -1.27
C ILE A 102 -12.38 -7.38 0.03
N SER A 103 -11.53 -6.64 0.73
CA SER A 103 -11.90 -5.94 1.96
C SER A 103 -12.62 -4.62 1.66
N ASP A 104 -13.80 -4.43 2.27
CA ASP A 104 -14.47 -3.13 2.30
C ASP A 104 -13.67 -2.04 3.07
N ASN A 105 -12.59 -2.39 3.77
CA ASN A 105 -11.89 -1.47 4.67
C ASN A 105 -10.58 -1.02 4.04
N VAL A 106 -10.65 0.16 3.46
CA VAL A 106 -9.63 0.83 2.66
C VAL A 106 -9.09 2.05 3.40
N PHE A 107 -7.96 2.60 2.94
CA PHE A 107 -7.44 3.86 3.45
C PHE A 107 -8.47 5.00 3.34
N CYS A 108 -8.46 5.91 4.31
CA CYS A 108 -9.34 7.08 4.30
C CYS A 108 -8.75 8.18 3.42
N ALA A 109 -9.22 8.27 2.17
CA ALA A 109 -8.80 9.32 1.22
C ALA A 109 -9.17 10.75 1.64
N GLY A 110 -10.08 10.91 2.61
CA GLY A 110 -10.48 12.22 3.12
C GLY A 110 -9.48 12.90 4.06
N ARG A 111 -8.51 12.17 4.62
CA ARG A 111 -7.66 12.66 5.72
C ARG A 111 -6.22 12.87 5.27
N GLU A 112 -5.64 14.00 5.66
CA GLU A 112 -4.23 14.32 5.43
C GLU A 112 -3.28 13.35 6.15
N SER A 113 -3.68 12.83 7.32
CA SER A 113 -2.89 11.84 8.06
C SER A 113 -2.61 10.58 7.23
N THR A 114 -3.53 10.18 6.36
CA THR A 114 -3.35 9.05 5.44
C THR A 114 -2.21 9.31 4.45
N PHE A 115 -2.20 10.50 3.83
CA PHE A 115 -1.16 10.85 2.86
C PHE A 115 0.20 11.03 3.54
N ASN A 116 0.24 11.70 4.70
CA ASN A 116 1.49 11.83 5.46
C ASN A 116 2.07 10.46 5.85
N PHE A 117 1.23 9.52 6.28
CA PHE A 117 1.64 8.14 6.57
C PHE A 117 2.24 7.47 5.33
N LEU A 118 1.53 7.52 4.19
CA LEU A 118 1.99 6.89 2.95
C LEU A 118 3.27 7.51 2.40
N GLU A 119 3.40 8.84 2.44
CA GLU A 119 4.61 9.54 1.99
C GLU A 119 5.83 9.16 2.85
N ASN A 120 5.65 9.01 4.16
CA ASN A 120 6.70 8.57 5.08
C ASN A 120 7.10 7.11 4.82
N VAL A 121 6.13 6.19 4.70
CA VAL A 121 6.36 4.79 4.32
C VAL A 121 7.11 4.71 2.99
N LEU A 122 6.62 5.41 1.97
CA LEU A 122 7.21 5.42 0.64
C LEU A 122 8.61 6.05 0.65
N SER A 123 8.89 7.02 1.52
CA SER A 123 10.24 7.56 1.69
C SER A 123 11.23 6.48 2.10
N GLU A 124 10.89 5.67 3.12
CA GLU A 124 11.75 4.56 3.53
C GLU A 124 11.88 3.50 2.43
N VAL A 125 10.80 3.17 1.72
CA VAL A 125 10.83 2.22 0.59
C VAL A 125 11.70 2.72 -0.56
N ILE A 126 11.67 4.02 -0.85
CA ILE A 126 12.54 4.66 -1.85
C ILE A 126 14.01 4.53 -1.48
N ASP A 127 14.34 4.75 -0.21
CA ASP A 127 15.72 4.67 0.29
C ASP A 127 16.26 3.23 0.25
N LEU A 128 15.38 2.23 0.39
CA LEU A 128 15.73 0.81 0.27
C LEU A 128 15.87 0.35 -1.19
N SER A 129 15.05 0.89 -2.10
CA SER A 129 14.95 0.42 -3.47
C SER A 129 15.71 1.34 -4.46
N PRO A 130 16.91 0.95 -4.93
CA PRO A 130 17.65 1.71 -5.94
C PRO A 130 16.97 1.67 -7.33
N GLY A 131 16.01 0.77 -7.53
CA GLY A 131 15.24 0.63 -8.76
C GLY A 131 14.46 1.89 -9.13
N LYS A 132 14.10 1.98 -10.41
CA LYS A 132 13.37 3.14 -10.95
C LYS A 132 11.88 3.10 -10.62
N TYR A 133 11.34 1.92 -10.36
CA TYR A 133 9.92 1.68 -10.28
C TYR A 133 9.47 1.41 -8.84
N ILE A 134 8.29 1.93 -8.50
CA ILE A 134 7.53 1.58 -7.30
C ILE A 134 6.11 1.24 -7.76
N HIS A 135 5.59 0.10 -7.33
CA HIS A 135 4.19 -0.27 -7.55
C HIS A 135 3.35 0.23 -6.36
N ILE A 136 2.22 0.87 -6.65
CA ILE A 136 1.31 1.41 -5.63
C ILE A 136 -0.02 0.65 -5.55
N GLY A 137 -0.12 -0.49 -6.23
CA GLY A 137 -1.34 -1.28 -6.32
C GLY A 137 -2.43 -0.53 -7.08
N GLY A 138 -3.57 -0.32 -6.42
CA GLY A 138 -4.70 0.48 -6.93
C GLY A 138 -5.92 -0.35 -7.32
N ASP A 139 -5.80 -1.67 -7.24
CA ASP A 139 -6.83 -2.65 -7.53
C ASP A 139 -7.87 -2.75 -6.43
N GLU A 140 -9.01 -3.36 -6.79
CA GLU A 140 -10.04 -3.89 -5.89
C GLU A 140 -10.31 -3.00 -4.65
N CYS A 141 -10.54 -1.69 -4.87
CA CYS A 141 -10.82 -0.73 -3.81
C CYS A 141 -12.32 -0.35 -3.73
N PRO A 142 -13.12 -1.03 -2.87
CA PRO A 142 -14.53 -0.71 -2.69
C PRO A 142 -14.77 0.71 -2.19
N LYS A 143 -15.64 1.43 -2.91
CA LYS A 143 -16.01 2.82 -2.58
C LYS A 143 -17.00 2.95 -1.42
N LYS A 144 -17.47 1.83 -0.87
CA LYS A 144 -18.56 1.76 0.14
C LYS A 144 -18.27 2.56 1.40
N ARG A 145 -17.02 2.55 1.88
CA ARG A 145 -16.64 3.33 3.08
C ARG A 145 -16.54 4.82 2.78
N TRP A 146 -16.03 5.20 1.61
CA TRP A 146 -15.92 6.61 1.23
C TRP A 146 -17.30 7.27 1.05
N LYS A 147 -18.28 6.54 0.50
CA LYS A 147 -19.69 6.99 0.41
C LYS A 147 -20.31 7.37 1.76
N GLN A 148 -19.86 6.75 2.83
CA GLN A 148 -20.39 6.94 4.19
C GLN A 148 -19.46 7.78 5.08
N CYS A 149 -18.27 8.16 4.60
CA CYS A 149 -17.26 8.84 5.40
C CYS A 149 -17.37 10.36 5.24
N PRO A 150 -17.67 11.12 6.31
CA PRO A 150 -17.76 12.58 6.23
C PRO A 150 -16.49 13.25 5.73
N GLU A 151 -15.31 12.74 6.09
CA GLU A 151 -14.03 13.29 5.62
C GLU A 151 -13.81 13.04 4.12
N CYS A 152 -14.16 11.86 3.62
CA CYS A 152 -14.08 11.59 2.17
C CYS A 152 -15.07 12.45 1.39
N GLN A 153 -16.31 12.57 1.86
CA GLN A 153 -17.33 13.43 1.24
C GLN A 153 -16.93 14.92 1.28
N LYS A 154 -16.26 15.34 2.35
CA LYS A 154 -15.69 16.69 2.46
C LYS A 154 -14.57 16.88 1.43
N ARG A 155 -13.66 15.92 1.27
CA ARG A 155 -12.60 15.98 0.26
C ARG A 155 -13.15 16.08 -1.15
N ILE A 156 -14.16 15.26 -1.48
CA ILE A 156 -14.85 15.29 -2.77
C ILE A 156 -15.34 16.72 -3.09
N LYS A 157 -15.99 17.38 -2.13
CA LYS A 157 -16.45 18.77 -2.30
C LYS A 157 -15.32 19.79 -2.40
N GLN A 158 -14.25 19.60 -1.63
CA GLN A 158 -13.12 20.55 -1.58
C GLN A 158 -12.29 20.54 -2.86
N GLU A 159 -12.12 19.37 -3.47
CA GLU A 159 -11.32 19.17 -4.68
C GLU A 159 -12.20 19.16 -5.94
N ASP A 160 -13.49 19.52 -5.82
CA ASP A 160 -14.47 19.55 -6.92
C ASP A 160 -14.57 18.24 -7.71
N LEU A 161 -14.59 17.11 -6.98
CA LEU A 161 -14.68 15.76 -7.55
C LEU A 161 -16.15 15.36 -7.70
N LYS A 162 -16.47 14.60 -8.74
CA LYS A 162 -17.84 14.13 -9.01
C LYS A 162 -18.31 13.08 -8.01
N ASP A 163 -17.44 12.13 -7.68
CA ASP A 163 -17.78 10.95 -6.89
C ASP A 163 -16.55 10.26 -6.29
N GLU A 164 -16.75 9.08 -5.70
CA GLU A 164 -15.67 8.28 -5.11
C GLU A 164 -14.70 7.65 -6.12
N LEU A 165 -15.05 7.55 -7.40
CA LEU A 165 -14.12 7.11 -8.45
C LEU A 165 -13.11 8.23 -8.70
N GLU A 166 -13.58 9.47 -8.83
CA GLU A 166 -12.68 10.62 -8.92
C GLU A 166 -11.90 10.86 -7.62
N LEU A 167 -12.43 10.46 -6.45
CA LEU A 167 -11.65 10.42 -5.20
C LEU A 167 -10.49 9.41 -5.23
N GLN A 168 -10.67 8.25 -5.86
CA GLN A 168 -9.56 7.30 -6.09
C GLN A 168 -8.51 7.92 -7.03
N SER A 169 -8.95 8.50 -8.14
CA SER A 169 -8.06 9.21 -9.07
C SER A 169 -7.26 10.31 -8.36
N TYR A 170 -7.91 11.13 -7.53
CA TYR A 170 -7.25 12.14 -6.69
C TYR A 170 -6.17 11.51 -5.79
N PHE A 171 -6.50 10.43 -5.08
CA PHE A 171 -5.59 9.73 -4.19
C PHE A 171 -4.34 9.23 -4.94
N ILE A 172 -4.56 8.52 -6.05
CA ILE A 172 -3.50 7.96 -6.90
C ILE A 172 -2.64 9.08 -7.49
N LYS A 173 -3.23 10.15 -8.03
CA LYS A 173 -2.49 11.30 -8.58
C LYS A 173 -1.61 11.98 -7.54
N ARG A 174 -2.10 12.12 -6.31
CA ARG A 174 -1.35 12.74 -5.22
C ARG A 174 -0.11 11.91 -4.86
N ILE A 175 -0.29 10.61 -4.61
CA ILE A 175 0.84 9.70 -4.32
C ILE A 175 1.80 9.61 -5.52
N SER A 176 1.25 9.55 -6.74
CA SER A 176 2.07 9.47 -7.95
C SER A 176 2.93 10.72 -8.13
N SER A 177 2.37 11.90 -7.88
CA SER A 177 3.11 13.16 -7.92
C SER A 177 4.23 13.18 -6.89
N TYR A 178 4.00 12.68 -5.67
CA TYR A 178 5.04 12.52 -4.67
C TYR A 178 6.20 11.63 -5.16
N LEU A 179 5.90 10.45 -5.70
CA LEU A 179 6.90 9.50 -6.20
C LEU A 179 7.68 10.06 -7.41
N VAL A 180 6.99 10.72 -8.35
CA VAL A 180 7.61 11.37 -9.51
C VAL A 180 8.56 12.48 -9.08
N ASN A 181 8.18 13.29 -8.08
CA ASN A 181 9.05 14.32 -7.52
C ASN A 181 10.28 13.75 -6.81
N LYS A 182 10.26 12.48 -6.41
CA LYS A 182 11.41 11.72 -5.88
C LYS A 182 12.19 10.98 -6.97
N GLY A 183 11.88 11.21 -8.25
CA GLY A 183 12.57 10.60 -9.38
C GLY A 183 12.19 9.15 -9.66
N LYS A 184 11.08 8.66 -9.09
CA LYS A 184 10.57 7.31 -9.33
C LYS A 184 9.52 7.30 -10.45
N LYS A 185 9.35 6.12 -11.06
CA LYS A 185 8.27 5.81 -11.99
C LYS A 185 7.24 4.96 -11.28
N VAL A 186 5.98 5.34 -11.42
CA VAL A 186 4.87 4.67 -10.76
C VAL A 186 4.33 3.57 -11.67
N ILE A 187 4.02 2.43 -11.07
CA ILE A 187 3.23 1.36 -11.68
C ILE A 187 2.01 1.16 -10.78
N GLY A 188 0.88 0.82 -11.36
CA GLY A 188 -0.30 0.34 -10.63
C GLY A 188 -1.11 -0.60 -11.51
N TRP A 189 -2.04 -1.30 -10.89
CA TRP A 189 -3.04 -2.11 -11.59
C TRP A 189 -3.95 -1.25 -12.45
N ASP A 190 -4.68 -1.84 -13.40
CA ASP A 190 -5.37 -1.06 -14.44
C ASP A 190 -6.45 -0.12 -13.90
N GLU A 191 -6.99 -0.39 -12.71
CA GLU A 191 -7.99 0.42 -12.04
C GLU A 191 -7.47 1.80 -11.63
N ILE A 192 -6.16 2.05 -11.68
CA ILE A 192 -5.64 3.42 -11.50
C ILE A 192 -6.13 4.37 -12.60
N ILE A 193 -6.64 3.86 -13.71
CA ILE A 193 -7.24 4.65 -14.80
C ILE A 193 -8.67 5.10 -14.45
N GLU A 194 -9.33 4.45 -13.47
CA GLU A 194 -10.67 4.83 -12.99
C GLU A 194 -10.69 6.30 -12.52
N GLY A 195 -11.68 7.08 -12.98
CA GLY A 195 -11.76 8.51 -12.66
C GLY A 195 -10.77 9.41 -13.42
N GLY A 196 -10.01 8.85 -14.38
CA GLY A 196 -9.19 9.58 -15.34
C GLY A 196 -7.81 10.00 -14.82
N LEU A 197 -6.78 9.27 -15.24
CA LEU A 197 -5.39 9.73 -15.26
C LEU A 197 -5.19 10.69 -16.46
N ALA A 198 -5.76 11.89 -16.36
CA ALA A 198 -5.40 13.03 -17.19
C ALA A 198 -4.31 13.85 -16.48
#